data_AF-A0A378B2H6-F1
#
_entry.id   AF-A0A378B2H6-F1
#
_cell.length_a   1.000
_cell.length_b   1.000
_cell.length_c   1.000
_cell.angle_alpha   90.00
_cell.angle_beta   90.00
_cell.angle_gamma   90.00
#
_symmetry.space_group_name_H-M   'P 1'
#
loop_
_entity.id
_entity.type
_entity.pdbx_description
1 polymer ?
#
loop_
_entity_poly.entity_id
_entity_poly.type
_entity_poly.pdbx_seq_one_letter_code
_entity_poly.pdbx_strand_id
1 'polypeptide(L)'
;MMPELGNFLLCLAAGLALLLSVYPLWGAARQDRRLMALARPLACGLFACIGGAFLLLVHAFVVNDFTVRYVAENSNSALPVWYRVAATWGAHEGSLLLWVLLLSVWTFAVALFSRRMPLDAVARVLAVMGMIAFGFLLFYPLHLQSVQPRPAAVPH
;
A
#
# COMPACT_ATOMS: atom_id res chain seq x y z
N MET A 1 15.71 -3.79 -9.01
CA MET A 1 14.86 -2.85 -9.78
C MET A 1 13.37 -2.97 -9.48
N MET A 2 12.76 -4.16 -9.54
CA MET A 2 11.32 -4.31 -9.17
C MET A 2 10.98 -3.98 -7.69
N PRO A 3 11.80 -4.36 -6.68
CA PRO A 3 11.52 -4.02 -5.28
C PRO A 3 11.60 -2.51 -4.98
N GLU A 4 12.52 -1.80 -5.64
CA GLU A 4 12.69 -0.35 -5.50
C GLU A 4 11.48 0.41 -6.08
N LEU A 5 10.91 -0.10 -7.18
CA LEU A 5 9.68 0.45 -7.76
C LEU A 5 8.49 0.26 -6.81
N GLY A 6 8.34 -0.92 -6.20
CA GLY A 6 7.30 -1.17 -5.20
C GLY A 6 7.42 -0.22 -3.99
N ASN A 7 8.62 0.00 -3.49
CA ASN A 7 8.86 0.96 -2.41
C ASN A 7 8.51 2.40 -2.83
N PHE A 8 8.87 2.80 -4.04
CA PHE A 8 8.50 4.12 -4.57
C PHE A 8 6.97 4.31 -4.65
N LEU A 9 6.24 3.30 -5.14
CA LEU A 9 4.77 3.34 -5.16
C LEU A 9 4.16 3.45 -3.75
N LEU A 10 4.75 2.77 -2.76
CA LEU A 10 4.28 2.83 -1.37
C LEU A 10 4.59 4.18 -0.72
N CYS A 11 5.76 4.78 -0.98
CA CYS A 11 6.06 6.15 -0.58
C CYS A 11 5.06 7.15 -1.19
N LEU A 12 4.74 6.98 -2.47
CA LEU A 12 3.76 7.83 -3.16
C LEU A 12 2.35 7.62 -2.58
N ALA A 13 1.97 6.37 -2.28
CA ALA A 13 0.73 6.05 -1.58
C ALA A 13 0.66 6.70 -0.20
N ALA A 14 1.76 6.72 0.57
CA ALA A 14 1.81 7.39 1.86
C ALA A 14 1.59 8.91 1.73
N GLY A 15 2.21 9.55 0.73
CA GLY A 15 1.96 10.95 0.40
C GLY A 15 0.49 11.21 0.05
N LEU A 16 -0.12 10.36 -0.77
CA LEU A 16 -1.54 10.46 -1.12
C LEU A 16 -2.46 10.23 0.07
N ALA A 17 -2.14 9.29 0.96
CA ALA A 17 -2.90 9.02 2.18
C ALA A 17 -2.87 10.21 3.14
N LEU A 18 -1.71 10.88 3.27
CA LEU A 18 -1.58 12.10 4.05
C LEU A 18 -2.41 13.25 3.47
N LEU A 19 -2.35 13.44 2.14
CA LEU A 19 -3.17 14.44 1.45
C LEU A 19 -4.67 14.13 1.63
N LEU A 20 -5.08 12.87 1.49
CA LEU A 20 -6.45 12.41 1.70
C LEU A 20 -6.92 12.58 3.15
N SER A 21 -6.02 12.49 4.13
CA SER A 21 -6.32 12.76 5.53
C SER A 21 -6.58 14.25 5.79
N VAL A 22 -5.73 15.13 5.28
CA VAL A 22 -5.75 16.56 5.63
C VAL A 22 -6.74 17.37 4.79
N TYR A 23 -6.74 17.21 3.46
CA TYR A 23 -7.51 18.07 2.55
C TYR A 23 -9.04 17.99 2.74
N PRO A 24 -9.65 16.79 2.85
CA PRO A 24 -11.10 16.67 3.01
C PRO A 24 -11.57 17.15 4.39
N LEU A 25 -10.74 16.94 5.43
CA LEU A 25 -11.03 17.40 6.78
C LEU A 25 -11.00 18.94 6.86
N TRP A 26 -9.99 19.55 6.24
CA TRP A 26 -9.89 21.00 6.09
C TRP A 26 -11.04 21.57 5.26
N GLY A 27 -11.40 20.91 4.16
CA GLY A 27 -12.53 21.27 3.31
C GLY A 27 -13.85 21.26 4.06
N ALA A 28 -14.09 20.25 4.89
CA ALA A 28 -15.27 20.19 5.76
C ALA A 28 -15.28 21.30 6.83
N ALA A 29 -14.11 21.65 7.39
CA ALA A 29 -13.98 22.73 8.37
C ALA A 29 -14.24 24.12 7.76
N ARG A 30 -13.81 24.36 6.50
CA ARG A 30 -14.06 25.61 5.77
C ARG A 30 -15.36 25.63 4.96
N GLN A 31 -16.13 24.54 4.96
CA GLN A 31 -17.31 24.37 4.09
C GLN A 31 -17.00 24.58 2.59
N ASP A 32 -15.75 24.31 2.19
CA ASP A 32 -15.30 24.50 0.82
C ASP A 32 -15.48 23.21 0.00
N ARG A 33 -16.50 23.23 -0.85
CA ARG A 33 -16.90 22.10 -1.71
C ARG A 33 -15.76 21.64 -2.63
N ARG A 34 -14.82 22.51 -3.01
CA ARG A 34 -13.70 22.15 -3.89
C ARG A 34 -12.70 21.24 -3.19
N LEU A 35 -12.34 21.57 -1.95
CA LEU A 35 -11.42 20.78 -1.13
C LEU A 35 -12.03 19.41 -0.78
N MET A 36 -13.34 19.37 -0.55
CA MET A 36 -14.06 18.12 -0.29
C MET A 36 -14.17 17.24 -1.54
N ALA A 37 -14.30 17.84 -2.73
CA ALA A 37 -14.34 17.12 -3.99
C ALA A 37 -13.01 16.41 -4.32
N LEU A 38 -11.87 16.94 -3.84
CA LEU A 38 -10.54 16.33 -3.99
C LEU A 38 -10.40 15.00 -3.25
N ALA A 39 -11.24 14.71 -2.25
CA ALA A 39 -11.20 13.44 -1.51
C ALA A 39 -11.36 12.22 -2.43
N ARG A 40 -12.25 12.31 -3.44
CA ARG A 40 -12.54 11.21 -4.36
C ARG A 40 -11.36 10.85 -5.28
N PRO A 41 -10.78 11.80 -6.06
CA PRO A 41 -9.64 11.48 -6.90
C PRO A 41 -8.41 11.06 -6.08
N LEU A 42 -8.22 11.62 -4.87
CA LEU A 42 -7.15 11.18 -3.97
C LEU A 42 -7.35 9.72 -3.51
N ALA A 43 -8.57 9.32 -3.16
CA ALA A 43 -8.87 7.92 -2.83
C ALA A 43 -8.63 6.97 -4.02
N CYS A 44 -8.99 7.37 -5.24
CA CYS A 44 -8.68 6.61 -6.45
C CYS A 44 -7.17 6.47 -6.66
N GLY A 45 -6.41 7.57 -6.52
CA GLY A 45 -4.95 7.54 -6.63
C GLY A 45 -4.30 6.63 -5.60
N LEU A 46 -4.76 6.72 -4.34
CA LEU A 46 -4.29 5.86 -3.25
C LEU A 46 -4.50 4.37 -3.58
N PHE A 47 -5.70 3.99 -4.02
CA PHE A 47 -6.01 2.63 -4.44
C PHE A 47 -5.15 2.18 -5.64
N ALA A 48 -4.98 3.03 -6.65
CA ALA A 48 -4.15 2.70 -7.81
C ALA A 48 -2.68 2.47 -7.43
N CYS A 49 -2.13 3.28 -6.52
CA CYS A 49 -0.75 3.12 -6.05
C CYS A 49 -0.57 1.85 -5.21
N ILE A 50 -1.47 1.59 -4.25
CA ILE A 50 -1.41 0.39 -3.39
C ILE A 50 -1.66 -0.87 -4.23
N GLY A 51 -2.68 -0.86 -5.09
CA GLY A 51 -2.97 -1.96 -6.00
C GLY A 51 -1.83 -2.23 -6.98
N GLY A 52 -1.21 -1.18 -7.53
CA GLY A 52 -0.02 -1.30 -8.36
C GLY A 52 1.17 -1.90 -7.62
N ALA A 53 1.43 -1.47 -6.38
CA ALA A 53 2.50 -2.03 -5.55
C ALA A 53 2.25 -3.52 -5.23
N PHE A 54 1.01 -3.89 -4.92
CA PHE A 54 0.63 -5.29 -4.67
C PHE A 54 0.74 -6.15 -5.94
N LEU A 55 0.28 -5.66 -7.09
CA LEU A 55 0.41 -6.37 -8.35
C LEU A 55 1.88 -6.55 -8.77
N LEU A 56 2.72 -5.54 -8.55
CA LEU A 56 4.17 -5.65 -8.75
C LEU A 56 4.80 -6.69 -7.83
N LEU A 57 4.37 -6.75 -6.57
CA LEU A 57 4.83 -7.77 -5.61
C LEU A 57 4.41 -9.17 -6.08
N VAL A 58 3.15 -9.38 -6.44
CA VAL A 58 2.64 -10.65 -6.96
C VAL A 58 3.38 -11.05 -8.24
N HIS A 59 3.59 -10.11 -9.16
CA HIS A 59 4.32 -10.36 -10.41
C HIS A 59 5.79 -10.74 -10.15
N ALA A 60 6.47 -10.09 -9.22
CA ALA A 60 7.84 -10.44 -8.82
C ALA A 60 7.93 -11.86 -8.27
N PHE A 61 6.92 -12.31 -7.52
CA PHE A 61 6.81 -13.70 -7.03
C PHE A 61 6.50 -14.70 -8.15
N VAL A 62 5.64 -14.34 -9.11
CA VAL A 62 5.25 -15.22 -10.23
C VAL A 62 6.42 -15.42 -11.20
N VAL A 63 7.22 -14.38 -11.46
CA VAL A 63 8.35 -14.41 -12.40
C VAL A 63 9.62 -15.06 -11.81
N ASN A 64 9.63 -15.42 -10.52
CA ASN A 64 10.80 -16.00 -9.82
C ASN A 64 12.07 -15.16 -10.01
N ASP A 65 12.02 -13.85 -9.76
CA ASP A 65 13.24 -13.05 -9.76
C ASP A 65 14.04 -13.33 -8.47
N PHE A 66 15.08 -14.17 -8.57
CA PHE A 66 15.96 -14.63 -7.48
C PHE A 66 16.83 -13.51 -6.87
N THR A 67 16.60 -12.24 -7.21
CA THR A 67 17.33 -11.08 -6.67
C THR A 67 16.85 -10.63 -5.29
N VAL A 68 15.76 -11.20 -4.75
CA VAL A 68 15.18 -10.85 -3.45
C VAL A 68 15.53 -11.90 -2.40
N ARG A 69 16.18 -11.49 -1.29
CA ARG A 69 16.57 -12.35 -0.13
C ARG A 69 15.40 -13.16 0.44
N TYR A 70 14.18 -12.63 0.29
CA TYR A 70 12.93 -13.28 0.68
C TYR A 70 12.61 -14.57 -0.13
N VAL A 71 13.01 -14.63 -1.41
CA VAL A 71 12.88 -15.85 -2.24
C VAL A 71 13.95 -16.86 -1.84
N ALA A 72 15.17 -16.42 -1.54
CA ALA A 72 16.27 -17.32 -1.14
C ALA A 72 16.07 -17.97 0.24
N GLU A 73 15.48 -17.27 1.21
CA GLU A 73 15.22 -17.82 2.56
C GLU A 73 13.92 -18.65 2.66
N ASN A 74 12.95 -18.49 1.74
CA ASN A 74 11.67 -19.22 1.75
C ASN A 74 11.50 -20.23 0.59
N SER A 75 12.48 -20.38 -0.30
CA SER A 75 12.40 -21.32 -1.42
C SER A 75 12.92 -22.71 -1.01
N ASN A 76 11.99 -23.61 -0.69
CA ASN A 76 12.19 -25.03 -0.95
C ASN A 76 11.67 -25.30 -2.38
N SER A 77 12.56 -25.72 -3.28
CA SER A 77 12.36 -25.83 -4.75
C SER A 77 11.25 -26.82 -5.19
N ALA A 78 10.39 -27.28 -4.29
CA ALA A 78 9.43 -28.35 -4.50
C ALA A 78 7.94 -27.95 -4.34
N LEU A 79 7.58 -26.68 -4.07
CA LEU A 79 6.18 -26.31 -3.76
C LEU A 79 5.40 -25.54 -4.86
N PRO A 80 4.10 -25.87 -5.04
CA PRO A 80 3.21 -25.24 -6.03
C PRO A 80 3.13 -23.72 -5.90
N VAL A 81 2.91 -23.03 -7.02
CA VAL A 81 2.84 -21.56 -7.12
C VAL A 81 1.87 -20.96 -6.08
N TRP A 82 0.78 -21.65 -5.76
CA TRP A 82 -0.22 -21.24 -4.75
C TRP A 82 0.34 -21.04 -3.34
N TYR A 83 1.30 -21.86 -2.91
CA TYR A 83 1.93 -21.71 -1.58
C TYR A 83 2.91 -20.52 -1.53
N ARG A 84 3.51 -20.15 -2.66
CA ARG A 84 4.37 -18.97 -2.77
C ARG A 84 3.56 -17.68 -2.71
N VAL A 85 2.38 -17.66 -3.32
CA VAL A 85 1.44 -16.54 -3.15
C VAL A 85 0.95 -16.51 -1.69
N ALA A 86 0.71 -17.66 -1.06
CA ALA A 86 0.38 -17.70 0.37
C ALA A 86 1.47 -17.10 1.28
N ALA A 87 2.74 -17.28 0.92
CA ALA A 87 3.86 -16.67 1.64
C ALA A 87 3.92 -15.14 1.49
N THR A 88 3.31 -14.54 0.45
CA THR A 88 3.30 -13.07 0.28
C THR A 88 2.43 -12.34 1.29
N TRP A 89 1.42 -13.00 1.85
CA TRP A 89 0.58 -12.44 2.92
C TRP A 89 0.76 -13.13 4.27
N GLY A 90 1.50 -14.25 4.31
CA GLY A 90 1.81 -14.98 5.54
C GLY A 90 2.91 -14.34 6.40
N ALA A 91 3.77 -13.49 5.82
CA ALA A 91 4.75 -12.74 6.59
C ALA A 91 4.18 -11.45 7.19
N HIS A 92 4.87 -10.96 8.21
CA HIS A 92 4.50 -9.76 8.93
C HIS A 92 4.29 -8.55 8.00
N GLU A 93 5.22 -8.31 7.08
CA GLU A 93 5.18 -7.19 6.13
C GLU A 93 4.08 -7.34 5.08
N GLY A 94 3.88 -8.57 4.60
CA GLY A 94 2.88 -8.91 3.60
C GLY A 94 1.45 -8.77 4.10
N SER A 95 1.21 -9.18 5.35
CA SER A 95 -0.09 -9.07 6.00
C SER A 95 -0.55 -7.62 6.15
N LEU A 96 0.39 -6.70 6.47
CA LEU A 96 0.12 -5.26 6.54
C LEU A 96 -0.27 -4.70 5.18
N LEU A 97 0.45 -5.09 4.12
CA LEU A 97 0.18 -4.61 2.77
C LEU A 97 -1.17 -5.12 2.25
N LEU A 98 -1.55 -6.36 2.57
CA LEU A 98 -2.89 -6.89 2.27
C LEU A 98 -3.97 -6.12 3.03
N TRP A 99 -3.74 -5.78 4.30
CA TRP A 99 -4.65 -4.95 5.08
C TRP A 99 -4.84 -3.56 4.48
N VAL A 100 -3.75 -2.92 4.07
CA VAL A 100 -3.77 -1.61 3.41
C VAL A 100 -4.47 -1.68 2.05
N LEU A 101 -4.27 -2.76 1.29
CA LEU A 101 -4.99 -3.03 0.05
C LEU A 101 -6.50 -3.10 0.32
N LEU A 102 -6.93 -3.89 1.31
CA LEU A 102 -8.34 -4.05 1.65
C LEU A 102 -8.96 -2.72 2.10
N LEU A 103 -8.25 -1.94 2.94
CA LEU A 103 -8.66 -0.59 3.32
C LEU A 103 -8.78 0.34 2.11
N SER A 104 -7.85 0.27 1.16
CA SER A 104 -7.88 1.11 -0.06
C SER A 104 -9.03 0.74 -1.00
N VAL A 105 -9.34 -0.56 -1.14
CA VAL A 105 -10.53 -1.05 -1.87
C VAL A 105 -11.79 -0.49 -1.23
N TRP A 106 -11.91 -0.56 0.10
CA TRP A 106 -13.07 -0.04 0.79
C TRP A 106 -13.18 1.48 0.68
N THR A 107 -12.06 2.20 0.81
CA THR A 107 -12.00 3.66 0.65
C THR A 107 -12.45 4.07 -0.76
N PHE A 108 -12.02 3.34 -1.78
CA PHE A 108 -12.44 3.54 -3.18
C PHE A 108 -13.93 3.21 -3.38
N ALA A 109 -14.42 2.10 -2.83
CA ALA A 109 -15.82 1.73 -2.87
C ALA A 109 -16.70 2.82 -2.22
N VAL A 110 -16.33 3.28 -1.03
CA VAL A 110 -17.02 4.40 -0.35
C VAL A 110 -16.96 5.65 -1.22
N ALA A 111 -15.83 6.00 -1.83
CA ALA A 111 -15.73 7.15 -2.72
C ALA A 111 -16.71 7.08 -3.92
N LEU A 112 -16.96 5.87 -4.45
CA LEU A 112 -17.83 5.62 -5.60
C LEU A 112 -19.32 5.55 -5.22
N PHE A 113 -19.65 4.80 -4.17
CA PHE A 113 -21.02 4.54 -3.73
C PHE A 113 -21.64 5.68 -2.92
N SER A 114 -20.83 6.54 -2.28
CA SER A 114 -21.32 7.64 -1.43
C SER A 114 -21.77 8.89 -2.20
N ARG A 115 -22.07 8.77 -3.51
CA ARG A 115 -22.51 9.90 -4.35
C ARG A 115 -23.82 10.55 -3.89
N ARG A 116 -24.66 9.81 -3.15
CA ARG A 116 -25.97 10.28 -2.66
C ARG A 116 -25.94 10.91 -1.26
N MET A 117 -24.80 10.86 -0.57
CA MET A 117 -24.64 11.38 0.80
C MET A 117 -24.11 12.83 0.81
N PRO A 118 -24.38 13.61 1.87
CA PRO A 118 -23.83 14.94 2.03
C PRO A 118 -22.29 14.91 2.00
N LEU A 119 -21.71 15.86 1.26
CA LEU A 119 -20.27 15.94 1.01
C LEU A 119 -19.46 15.98 2.33
N ASP A 120 -20.00 16.58 3.39
CA ASP A 120 -19.35 16.67 4.70
C ASP A 120 -19.12 15.31 5.37
N ALA A 121 -20.13 14.43 5.31
CA ALA A 121 -20.02 13.10 5.88
C ALA A 121 -18.99 12.28 5.09
N VAL A 122 -19.07 12.34 3.76
CA VAL A 122 -18.16 11.60 2.86
C VAL A 122 -16.72 12.08 3.04
N ALA A 123 -16.49 13.40 3.07
CA ALA A 123 -15.15 13.97 3.27
C ALA A 123 -14.52 13.54 4.60
N ARG A 124 -15.30 13.54 5.70
CA ARG A 124 -14.82 13.09 7.01
C ARG A 124 -14.51 11.59 7.03
N VAL A 125 -15.39 10.77 6.46
CA VAL A 125 -15.15 9.31 6.39
C VAL A 125 -13.89 9.01 5.59
N LEU A 126 -13.75 9.59 4.39
CA LEU A 126 -12.55 9.40 3.56
C LEU A 126 -11.28 9.91 4.25
N ALA A 127 -11.36 11.03 4.97
CA ALA A 127 -10.23 11.54 5.76
C ALA A 127 -9.80 10.57 6.86
N VAL A 128 -10.76 10.00 7.60
CA VAL A 128 -10.48 8.99 8.64
C VAL A 128 -9.89 7.72 8.03
N MET A 129 -10.42 7.26 6.90
CA MET A 129 -9.85 6.11 6.20
C MET A 129 -8.43 6.38 5.70
N GLY A 130 -8.18 7.60 5.20
CA GLY A 130 -6.85 8.07 4.81
C GLY A 130 -5.87 8.12 5.99
N MET A 131 -6.31 8.58 7.17
CA MET A 131 -5.50 8.56 8.40
C MET A 131 -5.09 7.15 8.80
N ILE A 132 -6.04 6.20 8.77
CA ILE A 132 -5.78 4.81 9.10
C ILE A 132 -4.77 4.21 8.10
N ALA A 133 -5.02 4.40 6.80
CA ALA A 133 -4.12 3.92 5.75
C ALA A 133 -2.70 4.52 5.87
N PHE A 134 -2.60 5.82 6.18
CA PHE A 134 -1.33 6.49 6.42
C PHE A 134 -0.60 5.90 7.64
N GLY A 135 -1.33 5.63 8.73
CA GLY A 135 -0.78 4.96 9.91
C GLY A 135 -0.18 3.60 9.58
N PHE A 136 -0.90 2.76 8.84
CA PHE A 136 -0.36 1.46 8.38
C PHE A 136 0.84 1.62 7.44
N LEU A 137 0.80 2.58 6.51
CA LEU A 137 1.90 2.86 5.58
C LEU A 137 3.16 3.37 6.29
N LEU A 138 3.04 4.03 7.45
CA LEU A 138 4.17 4.46 8.28
C LEU A 138 4.92 3.29 8.93
N PHE A 139 4.23 2.19 9.24
CA PHE A 139 4.87 0.99 9.79
C PHE A 139 5.67 0.20 8.74
N TYR A 140 5.37 0.37 7.45
CA TYR A 140 6.04 -0.33 6.35
C TYR A 140 7.53 0.03 6.19
N PRO A 141 7.96 1.31 6.09
CA PRO A 141 9.36 1.67 5.90
C PRO A 141 10.23 1.48 7.15
N LEU A 142 9.65 1.31 8.35
CA LEU A 142 10.44 1.12 9.57
C LEU A 142 11.05 -0.29 9.70
N HIS A 143 10.56 -1.28 8.95
CA HIS A 143 11.02 -2.67 9.07
C HIS A 143 12.13 -3.06 8.07
N LEU A 144 12.27 -2.35 6.94
CA LEU A 144 13.09 -2.80 5.81
C LEU A 144 14.46 -2.12 5.63
N GLN A 145 15.03 -1.52 6.67
CA GLN A 145 16.44 -1.08 6.65
C GLN A 145 17.47 -2.20 6.89
N SER A 146 17.11 -3.48 6.84
CA SER A 146 18.12 -4.55 6.77
C SER A 146 18.56 -4.81 5.31
N VAL A 147 19.08 -3.79 4.63
CA VAL A 147 20.09 -4.04 3.60
C VAL A 147 21.28 -4.63 4.36
N GLN A 148 21.36 -5.95 4.48
CA GLN A 148 22.65 -6.55 4.85
C GLN A 148 23.58 -6.34 3.65
N PRO A 149 24.75 -5.71 3.82
CA PRO A 149 25.81 -5.88 2.86
C PRO A 149 26.11 -7.39 2.75
N ARG A 150 26.24 -7.89 1.51
CA ARG A 150 26.63 -9.29 1.22
C ARG A 150 27.74 -9.72 2.20
N PRO A 151 27.65 -10.89 2.87
CA PRO A 151 28.84 -11.46 3.48
C PRO A 151 29.87 -11.66 2.36
N ALA A 152 31.01 -10.99 2.48
CA ALA A 152 32.14 -11.20 1.59
C ALA A 152 32.44 -12.69 1.57
N ALA A 153 32.45 -13.29 0.37
CA ALA A 153 32.85 -14.68 0.20
C ALA A 153 34.21 -14.88 0.85
N VAL A 154 34.29 -15.78 1.83
CA VAL A 154 35.55 -16.23 2.42
C VAL A 154 36.26 -17.03 1.33
N PRO A 155 37.44 -16.61 0.84
CA PRO A 155 38.25 -17.47 -0.03
C PRO A 155 38.84 -18.59 0.85
N HIS A 156 38.52 -19.84 0.48
CA HIS A 156 39.22 -21.03 0.97
C HIS A 156 40.56 -21.19 0.26
#